data_AF-A0A9P9GJ03-F1
#
_entry.id   AF-A0A9P9GJ03-F1
#
_cell.length_a   1.000
_cell.length_b   1.000
_cell.length_c   1.000
_cell.angle_alpha   90.00
_cell.angle_beta   90.00
_cell.angle_gamma   90.00
#
_symmetry.space_group_name_H-M   'P 1'
#
loop_
_entity.id
_entity.type
_entity.pdbx_description
1 polymer ?
#
loop_
_entity_poly.entity_id
_entity_poly.type
_entity_poly.pdbx_seq_one_letter_code
_entity_poly.pdbx_strand_id
1 'polypeptide(L)'
;MSSIIENECSVDNRTLFKTTNGMFGMGYRVVKPGDVVTLLWGVKALVILRPGVGGGFTYQDDAYVDGIMYGEFLQTGPIPEDFFIH
;
A
#
# COMPACT_ATOMS: atom_id res chain seq x y z
N MET A 1 4.30 -6.60 -5.29
CA MET A 1 5.06 -5.96 -4.20
C MET A 1 4.10 -5.51 -3.14
N SER A 2 4.35 -5.98 -1.93
CA SER A 2 3.78 -5.50 -0.69
C SER A 2 4.89 -4.77 0.07
N SER A 3 4.66 -3.52 0.46
CA SER A 3 5.60 -2.81 1.36
C SER A 3 4.87 -2.32 2.59
N ILE A 4 5.50 -2.51 3.75
CA ILE A 4 4.90 -2.19 5.05
C ILE A 4 5.11 -0.71 5.30
N ILE A 5 4.06 -0.02 5.75
CA ILE A 5 4.15 1.36 6.22
C ILE A 5 4.82 1.36 7.60
N GLU A 6 5.91 2.12 7.75
CA GLU A 6 6.68 2.23 8.99
C GLU A 6 6.38 3.50 9.79
N ASN A 7 6.03 4.59 9.10
CA ASN A 7 5.77 5.89 9.70
C ASN A 7 4.73 6.66 8.89
N GLU A 8 3.96 7.50 9.56
CA GLU A 8 2.94 8.33 8.95
C GLU A 8 2.76 9.68 9.66
N CYS A 9 2.28 10.67 8.91
CA CYS A 9 1.90 11.98 9.40
C CYS A 9 0.60 12.42 8.71
N SER A 10 -0.42 12.73 9.49
CA SER A 10 -1.76 13.02 8.99
C SER A 10 -2.11 14.51 9.14
N VAL A 11 -2.59 15.12 8.06
CA VAL A 11 -3.16 16.47 8.02
C VAL A 11 -4.52 16.39 7.32
N ASP A 12 -5.57 16.83 8.01
CA ASP A 12 -6.96 16.68 7.59
C ASP A 12 -7.32 15.22 7.22
N ASN A 13 -7.62 15.01 5.93
CA ASN A 13 -8.06 13.75 5.35
C ASN A 13 -6.93 13.08 4.53
N ARG A 14 -5.68 13.51 4.73
CA ARG A 14 -4.53 12.95 4.01
C ARG A 14 -3.44 12.54 4.97
N THR A 15 -2.79 11.45 4.65
CA THR A 15 -1.70 10.86 5.43
C THR A 15 -0.51 10.64 4.51
N LEU A 16 0.56 11.39 4.77
CA LEU A 16 1.87 11.09 4.20
C LEU A 16 2.44 9.91 4.97
N PHE A 17 2.90 8.89 4.28
CA PHE A 17 3.51 7.73 4.90
C PHE A 17 4.84 7.38 4.22
N LYS A 18 5.67 6.67 4.96
CA LYS A 18 6.90 6.08 4.47
C LYS A 18 6.85 4.57 4.66
N THR A 19 7.29 3.83 3.65
CA THR A 19 7.36 2.37 3.69
C THR A 19 8.74 1.88 4.13
N THR A 20 8.85 0.62 4.57
CA THR A 20 10.10 0.01 5.09
C THR A 20 11.23 -0.07 4.07
N ASN A 21 10.90 -0.07 2.78
CA ASN A 21 11.85 0.03 1.67
C ASN A 21 12.15 1.47 1.23
N GLY A 22 11.74 2.47 2.01
CA GLY A 22 12.14 3.87 1.84
C GLY A 22 11.30 4.69 0.87
N MET A 23 10.17 4.17 0.38
CA MET A 23 9.30 4.89 -0.56
C MET A 23 8.34 5.81 0.20
N PHE A 24 8.00 6.94 -0.40
CA PHE A 24 7.01 7.87 0.14
C PHE A 24 5.68 7.72 -0.58
N GLY A 25 4.59 7.74 0.19
CA GLY A 25 3.25 7.63 -0.33
C GLY A 25 2.25 8.50 0.41
N MET A 26 1.06 8.61 -0.18
CA MET A 26 -0.07 9.38 0.29
C MET A 26 -1.32 8.50 0.28
N GLY A 27 -2.06 8.51 1.38
CA GLY A 27 -3.38 7.87 1.53
C GLY A 27 -4.31 8.72 2.39
N TYR A 28 -5.46 8.17 2.78
CA TYR A 28 -6.43 8.78 3.69
C TYR A 28 -6.06 8.57 5.15
N ARG A 29 -6.77 9.25 6.05
CA ARG A 29 -6.47 9.27 7.50
C ARG A 29 -6.55 7.92 8.23
N VAL A 30 -7.05 6.87 7.58
CA VAL A 30 -7.20 5.53 8.18
C VAL A 30 -5.92 4.71 8.11
N VAL A 31 -4.93 5.18 7.34
CA VAL A 31 -3.61 4.58 7.16
C VAL A 31 -2.79 4.68 8.43
N LYS A 32 -2.09 3.60 8.79
CA LYS A 32 -1.23 3.52 9.99
C LYS A 32 -0.05 2.55 9.80
N PRO A 33 0.95 2.51 10.71
CA PRO A 33 2.06 1.59 10.64
C PRO A 33 1.58 0.14 10.69
N GLY A 34 2.24 -0.71 9.91
CA GLY A 34 1.85 -2.11 9.75
C GLY A 34 0.83 -2.35 8.64
N ASP A 35 0.21 -1.31 8.09
CA ASP A 35 -0.55 -1.44 6.84
C ASP A 35 0.40 -1.72 5.67
N VAL A 36 -0.14 -2.35 4.63
CA VAL A 36 0.62 -2.85 3.48
C VAL A 36 0.14 -2.17 2.21
N VAL A 37 1.04 -1.43 1.55
CA VAL A 37 0.80 -0.92 0.20
C VAL A 37 0.91 -2.08 -0.78
N THR A 38 -0.13 -2.29 -1.57
CA THR A 38 -0.27 -3.44 -2.46
C THR A 38 -0.68 -3.02 -3.85
N LEU A 39 0.01 -3.55 -4.86
CA LEU A 39 -0.43 -3.49 -6.25
C LEU A 39 -1.34 -4.69 -6.53
N LEU A 40 -2.61 -4.42 -6.83
CA LEU A 40 -3.56 -5.44 -7.28
C LEU A 40 -3.56 -5.54 -8.80
N TRP A 41 -3.43 -6.76 -9.32
CA TRP A 41 -3.47 -6.98 -10.76
C TRP A 41 -4.83 -6.57 -11.35
N GLY A 42 -4.79 -5.77 -12.42
CA GLY A 42 -5.99 -5.23 -13.07
C GLY A 42 -6.59 -3.98 -12.40
N VAL A 43 -6.06 -3.53 -11.26
CA VAL A 43 -6.49 -2.30 -10.58
C VAL A 43 -5.55 -1.15 -10.99
N LYS A 44 -6.12 0.03 -11.28
CA LYS A 44 -5.36 1.21 -11.75
C LYS A 44 -4.70 2.03 -10.63
N ALA A 45 -4.98 1.69 -9.37
CA ALA A 45 -4.48 2.37 -8.18
C ALA A 45 -3.81 1.36 -7.25
N LEU A 46 -2.89 1.84 -6.42
CA LEU A 46 -2.40 1.06 -5.29
C LEU A 46 -3.47 1.04 -4.20
N VAL A 47 -3.52 -0.08 -3.47
CA VAL A 47 -4.44 -0.24 -2.35
C VAL A 47 -3.65 -0.44 -1.07
N ILE A 48 -4.21 0.04 0.03
CA ILE A 48 -3.70 -0.18 1.37
C ILE A 48 -4.52 -1.29 2.00
N LEU A 49 -3.81 -2.35 2.39
CA LEU A 49 -4.38 -3.52 3.02
C LEU A 49 -3.88 -3.63 4.45
N ARG A 50 -4.78 -3.96 5.37
CA ARG A 50 -4.43 -4.22 6.77
C ARG A 50 -4.48 -5.73 7.05
N PRO A 51 -3.38 -6.35 7.50
CA PRO A 51 -3.37 -7.74 7.91
C PRO A 51 -4.35 -7.99 9.07
N GLY A 52 -5.14 -9.07 8.96
CA GLY A 52 -6.04 -9.53 10.02
C GLY A 52 -5.35 -10.40 11.06
N VAL A 53 -5.93 -10.48 12.26
CA VAL A 53 -5.52 -11.48 13.27
C VAL A 53 -6.00 -12.85 12.80
N GLY A 54 -5.07 -13.75 12.49
CA GLY A 54 -5.38 -15.09 11.96
C GLY A 54 -5.23 -15.23 10.44
N GLY A 55 -4.71 -14.20 9.76
CA GLY A 55 -4.46 -14.20 8.32
C GLY A 55 -5.41 -13.29 7.55
N GLY A 56 -5.24 -13.28 6.22
CA GLY A 56 -6.01 -12.45 5.30
C GLY A 56 -5.79 -10.95 5.47
N PHE A 57 -6.49 -10.19 4.63
CA PHE A 57 -6.35 -8.74 4.54
C PHE A 57 -7.70 -8.06 4.53
N THR A 58 -7.76 -6.84 5.08
CA THR A 58 -8.93 -5.96 4.95
C THR A 58 -8.54 -4.72 4.16
N TYR A 59 -9.36 -4.35 3.19
CA TYR A 59 -9.18 -3.11 2.43
C TYR A 59 -9.34 -1.90 3.36
N GLN A 60 -8.39 -0.97 3.29
CA GLN A 60 -8.46 0.29 4.04
C GLN A 60 -8.72 1.47 3.12
N ASP A 61 -7.94 1.58 2.05
CA ASP A 61 -7.95 2.77 1.20
C ASP A 61 -7.19 2.59 -0.12
N ASP A 62 -7.31 3.55 -1.04
CA ASP A 62 -6.39 3.70 -2.17
C ASP A 62 -5.20 4.59 -1.81
N ALA A 63 -4.11 4.45 -2.56
CA ALA A 63 -2.88 5.20 -2.29
C ALA A 63 -2.17 5.64 -3.57
N TYR A 64 -1.42 6.73 -3.42
CA TYR A 64 -0.39 7.12 -4.34
C TYR A 64 0.96 6.81 -3.72
N VAL A 65 1.86 6.13 -4.44
CA VAL A 65 3.25 5.94 -4.03
C VAL A 65 4.17 6.31 -5.17
N ASP A 66 5.12 7.20 -4.85
CA ASP A 66 6.12 7.66 -5.81
C ASP A 66 7.02 6.51 -6.26
N GLY A 67 7.31 6.43 -7.55
CA GLY A 67 8.11 5.36 -8.15
C GLY A 67 7.41 4.00 -8.31
N ILE A 68 6.12 3.89 -7.96
CA ILE A 68 5.30 2.70 -8.25
C ILE A 68 4.17 3.02 -9.23
N MET A 69 3.46 4.11 -8.96
CA MET A 69 2.38 4.62 -9.81
C MET A 69 2.93 5.02 -11.17
N TYR A 70 2.17 4.75 -12.25
CA TYR A 70 2.52 4.89 -13.68
C TYR A 70 3.30 3.72 -14.31
N GLY A 71 3.47 2.62 -13.58
CA GLY A 71 3.96 1.36 -14.14
C GLY A 71 5.48 1.16 -14.07
N GLU A 72 6.21 2.08 -13.46
CA GLU A 72 7.63 2.02 -13.14
C GLU A 72 7.96 0.72 -12.40
N PHE A 73 7.13 0.36 -11.42
CA PHE A 73 7.32 -0.88 -10.67
C PHE A 73 7.15 -2.13 -11.55
N LEU A 74 6.25 -2.12 -12.54
CA LEU A 74 6.04 -3.27 -13.43
C LEU A 74 7.25 -3.52 -14.35
N GLN A 75 8.03 -2.49 -14.68
CA GLN A 75 9.24 -2.63 -15.47
C GLN A 75 10.33 -3.44 -14.77
N THR A 76 10.24 -3.62 -13.44
CA THR A 76 11.17 -4.43 -12.65
C THR A 76 10.93 -5.94 -12.77
N GLY A 77 9.85 -6.37 -13.46
CA GLY A 77 9.50 -7.79 -13.60
C GLY A 77 9.08 -8.46 -12.29
N PRO A 78 8.15 -7.88 -11.50
CA PRO A 78 7.77 -8.44 -10.22
C PRO A 78 7.02 -9.77 -10.36
N ILE A 79 7.25 -10.67 -9.42
CA ILE A 79 6.52 -11.95 -9.33
C ILE A 79 5.18 -11.70 -8.62
N PRO A 80 4.03 -12.06 -9.22
CA PRO A 80 2.73 -11.96 -8.56
C PRO A 80 2.58 -13.00 -7.44
N GLU A 81 1.82 -12.64 -6.41
CA GLU A 81 1.44 -13.53 -5.30
C GLU A 81 -0.07 -13.43 -5.05
N ASP A 82 -0.70 -14.56 -4.75
CA ASP A 82 -2.13 -14.63 -4.45
C ASP A 82 -2.38 -14.48 -2.94
N PHE A 83 -3.45 -13.77 -2.60
CA PHE A 83 -3.86 -13.59 -1.21
C PHE A 83 -5.38 -13.38 -1.11
N PHE A 84 -5.92 -13.51 0.10
CA PHE A 84 -7.33 -13.33 0.38
C PHE A 84 -7.62 -11.96 1.01
N ILE A 85 -8.63 -11.28 0.48
CA ILE A 85 -9.22 -10.07 1.05
C ILE A 85 -10.58 -10.47 1.65
N HIS A 86 -10.81 -10.08 2.90
CA HIS A 86 -12.06 -10.30 3.64
C HIS A 86 -13.12 -9.25 3.31
#